data_AF-A0AAD0VEW6-F1
#
_entry.id   AF-A0AAD0VEW6-F1
#
_cell.length_a   1.000
_cell.length_b   1.000
_cell.length_c   1.000
_cell.angle_alpha   90.00
_cell.angle_beta   90.00
_cell.angle_gamma   90.00
#
_symmetry.space_group_name_H-M   'P 1'
#
loop_
_entity.id
_entity.type
_entity.pdbx_description
1 polymer ?
#
loop_
_entity_poly.entity_id
_entity_poly.type
_entity_poly.pdbx_seq_one_letter_code
_entity_poly.pdbx_strand_id
1 'polypeptide(L)'
;MADYALAHLLPFAEPGVQVNGVMRLRVSGVRKTDLQLELVDTGSRLVLRGAQGTRWRHLLAERRRDLEEGGLLPLWDEAEVTSYELEDEREFASLVQTGNDLAWLGSGLLRRIAIFQNFSTAYSTRSWITGDEWIFELDTHRDVPLDHDAFLDRLMDEIWGLPLRITRRYCDCSLLGTGRRGYQCTFYLEHRHPDVRGVIQVRFRWGDPVYGDDVRERLEDLDADQDWLDRVLPRRSGRPGGSAVRTGGSR
;
A
#
# COMPACT_ATOMS: atom_id res chain seq x y z
N MET A 1 -11.78 -8.29 -6.12
CA MET A 1 -10.65 -7.38 -6.42
C MET A 1 -10.98 -6.35 -7.50
N ALA A 2 -11.62 -6.73 -8.62
CA ALA A 2 -11.98 -5.77 -9.68
C ALA A 2 -12.90 -4.63 -9.17
N ASP A 3 -13.91 -4.95 -8.38
CA ASP A 3 -14.86 -3.95 -7.82
C ASP A 3 -14.17 -2.98 -6.87
N TYR A 4 -13.27 -3.50 -6.04
CA TYR A 4 -12.44 -2.69 -5.14
C TYR A 4 -11.59 -1.68 -5.93
N ALA A 5 -10.98 -2.12 -7.05
CA ALA A 5 -10.23 -1.23 -7.92
C ALA A 5 -11.13 -0.13 -8.52
N LEU A 6 -12.33 -0.47 -9.01
CA LEU A 6 -13.25 0.53 -9.55
C LEU A 6 -13.70 1.54 -8.50
N ALA A 7 -13.99 1.08 -7.27
CA ALA A 7 -14.45 1.92 -6.18
C ALA A 7 -13.41 2.96 -5.73
N HIS A 8 -12.11 2.67 -5.88
CA HIS A 8 -11.03 3.55 -5.44
C HIS A 8 -10.37 4.33 -6.58
N LEU A 9 -10.46 3.86 -7.82
CA LEU A 9 -9.82 4.51 -8.96
C LEU A 9 -10.75 5.46 -9.72
N LEU A 10 -11.98 5.05 -10.00
CA LEU A 10 -12.83 5.81 -10.91
C LEU A 10 -13.37 7.09 -10.24
N PRO A 11 -13.20 8.26 -10.87
CA PRO A 11 -13.60 9.51 -10.25
C PRO A 11 -15.11 9.69 -10.21
N PHE A 12 -15.61 10.18 -9.09
CA PHE A 12 -17.00 10.60 -8.93
C PHE A 12 -17.10 11.84 -8.05
N ALA A 13 -18.05 12.73 -8.35
CA ALA A 13 -18.33 13.89 -7.54
C ALA A 13 -19.39 13.59 -6.48
N GLU A 14 -19.15 14.10 -5.28
CA GLU A 14 -20.15 14.36 -4.26
C GLU A 14 -20.47 15.87 -4.32
N PRO A 15 -21.56 16.28 -5.00
CA PRO A 15 -21.79 17.69 -5.31
C PRO A 15 -21.78 18.59 -4.07
N GLY A 16 -20.92 19.62 -4.09
CA GLY A 16 -20.75 20.56 -2.97
C GLY A 16 -19.89 20.03 -1.81
N VAL A 17 -19.26 18.86 -1.95
CA VAL A 17 -18.39 18.28 -0.93
C VAL A 17 -16.98 18.06 -1.46
N GLN A 18 -16.80 17.14 -2.41
CA GLN A 18 -15.47 16.78 -2.95
C GLN A 18 -15.58 15.91 -4.22
N VAL A 19 -14.46 15.71 -4.90
CA VAL A 19 -14.28 14.64 -5.88
C VAL A 19 -13.50 13.48 -5.25
N ASN A 20 -14.07 12.28 -5.36
CA ASN A 20 -13.46 11.04 -4.91
C ASN A 20 -12.84 10.28 -6.08
N GLY A 21 -11.91 9.38 -5.79
CA GLY A 21 -11.19 8.59 -6.80
C GLY A 21 -10.02 9.35 -7.42
N VAL A 22 -9.50 8.86 -8.55
CA VAL A 22 -8.41 9.52 -9.28
C VAL A 22 -9.01 10.54 -10.24
N MET A 23 -8.93 11.82 -9.88
CA MET A 23 -9.34 12.93 -10.75
C MET A 23 -8.72 12.81 -12.15
N ARG A 24 -9.46 13.28 -13.16
CA ARG A 24 -9.09 13.27 -14.59
C ARG A 24 -8.97 11.88 -15.21
N LEU A 25 -9.14 10.80 -14.45
CA LEU A 25 -9.11 9.44 -14.99
C LEU A 25 -10.42 9.13 -15.71
N ARG A 26 -10.34 8.59 -16.93
CA ARG A 26 -11.48 8.26 -17.78
C ARG A 26 -11.41 6.83 -18.28
N VAL A 27 -12.58 6.23 -18.50
CA VAL A 27 -12.72 4.95 -19.18
C VAL A 27 -12.70 5.19 -20.69
N SER A 28 -11.58 4.85 -21.33
CA SER A 28 -11.45 4.93 -22.80
C SER A 28 -11.98 3.68 -23.51
N GLY A 29 -12.22 2.59 -22.76
CA GLY A 29 -12.97 1.44 -23.27
C GLY A 29 -12.70 0.12 -22.56
N VAL A 30 -13.38 -0.93 -23.02
CA VAL A 30 -13.21 -2.31 -22.51
C VAL A 30 -12.83 -3.22 -23.67
N ARG A 31 -11.70 -3.94 -23.55
CA ARG A 31 -11.19 -4.90 -24.54
C ARG A 31 -10.97 -6.26 -23.88
N LYS A 32 -11.83 -7.24 -24.20
CA LYS A 32 -11.81 -8.58 -23.55
C LYS A 32 -11.87 -8.42 -22.01
N THR A 33 -10.83 -8.87 -21.31
CA THR A 33 -10.65 -8.78 -19.86
C THR A 33 -9.89 -7.53 -19.44
N ASP A 34 -9.61 -6.59 -20.33
CA ASP A 34 -8.82 -5.39 -20.03
C ASP A 34 -9.72 -4.14 -20.04
N LEU A 35 -9.69 -3.37 -18.95
CA LEU A 35 -10.27 -2.02 -18.86
C LEU A 35 -9.19 -1.01 -19.24
N GLN A 36 -9.48 -0.20 -20.26
CA GLN A 36 -8.59 0.85 -20.76
C GLN A 36 -8.96 2.16 -20.07
N LEU A 37 -7.95 2.80 -19.51
CA LEU A 37 -8.06 4.06 -18.79
C LEU A 37 -7.09 5.08 -19.37
N GLU A 38 -7.50 6.33 -19.35
CA GLU A 38 -6.64 7.46 -19.74
C GLU A 38 -6.77 8.60 -18.74
N LEU A 39 -5.72 9.39 -18.62
CA LEU A 39 -5.71 10.57 -17.77
C LEU A 39 -5.83 11.81 -18.67
N VAL A 40 -6.95 12.53 -18.54
CA VAL A 40 -7.30 13.71 -19.37
C VAL A 40 -6.18 14.75 -19.30
N ASP A 41 -5.98 15.46 -20.42
CA ASP A 41 -4.90 16.43 -20.64
C ASP A 41 -3.49 15.86 -20.52
N THR A 42 -3.35 14.52 -20.55
CA THR A 42 -2.06 13.85 -20.59
C THR A 42 -2.01 12.80 -21.71
N GLY A 43 -0.80 12.37 -22.07
CA GLY A 43 -0.59 11.19 -22.92
C GLY A 43 -0.64 9.86 -22.17
N SER A 44 -0.97 9.87 -20.87
CA SER A 44 -0.84 8.70 -20.00
C SER A 44 -2.02 7.74 -20.15
N ARG A 45 -1.70 6.45 -20.25
CA ARG A 45 -2.68 5.37 -20.39
C ARG A 45 -2.40 4.28 -19.38
N LEU A 46 -3.45 3.73 -18.79
CA LEU A 46 -3.42 2.63 -17.84
C LEU A 46 -4.32 1.51 -18.35
N VAL A 47 -3.87 0.26 -18.19
CA VAL A 47 -4.68 -0.92 -18.51
C VAL A 47 -4.85 -1.74 -17.24
N LEU A 48 -6.08 -1.86 -16.76
CA LEU A 48 -6.41 -2.81 -15.69
C LEU A 48 -6.80 -4.14 -16.31
N ARG A 49 -5.92 -5.13 -16.18
CA ARG A 49 -6.17 -6.49 -16.62
C ARG A 49 -6.94 -7.26 -15.55
N GLY A 50 -8.17 -7.62 -15.86
CA GLY A 50 -8.98 -8.52 -15.06
C GLY A 50 -8.57 -9.98 -15.25
N ALA A 51 -8.84 -10.81 -14.25
CA ALA A 51 -8.75 -12.26 -14.37
C ALA A 51 -9.75 -12.80 -15.40
N GLN A 52 -9.56 -14.05 -15.85
CA GLN A 52 -10.50 -14.71 -16.76
C GLN A 52 -11.93 -14.67 -16.19
N GLY A 53 -12.90 -14.31 -17.03
CA GLY A 53 -14.30 -14.15 -16.62
C GLY A 53 -14.65 -12.78 -16.04
N THR A 54 -13.69 -11.85 -15.91
CA THR A 54 -13.99 -10.47 -15.48
C THR A 54 -14.92 -9.78 -16.47
N ARG A 55 -16.05 -9.24 -15.98
CA ARG A 55 -17.09 -8.60 -16.80
C ARG A 55 -17.09 -7.08 -16.58
N TRP A 56 -16.05 -6.37 -17.00
CA TRP A 56 -15.88 -4.93 -16.75
C TRP A 56 -17.12 -4.08 -17.05
N ARG A 57 -17.80 -4.30 -18.17
CA ARG A 57 -19.03 -3.54 -18.49
C ARG A 57 -20.14 -3.72 -17.47
N HIS A 58 -20.26 -4.91 -16.90
CA HIS A 58 -21.25 -5.19 -15.86
C HIS A 58 -20.87 -4.46 -14.57
N LEU A 59 -19.60 -4.56 -14.16
CA LEU A 59 -19.09 -3.92 -12.95
C LEU A 59 -19.17 -2.38 -13.03
N LEU A 60 -18.87 -1.80 -14.19
CA LEU A 60 -19.04 -0.36 -14.44
C LEU A 60 -20.51 0.07 -14.34
N ALA A 61 -21.43 -0.72 -14.91
CA ALA A 61 -22.86 -0.41 -14.87
C ALA A 61 -23.44 -0.54 -13.45
N GLU A 62 -22.99 -1.53 -12.68
CA GLU A 62 -23.34 -1.69 -11.27
C GLU A 62 -22.81 -0.52 -10.45
N ARG A 63 -21.52 -0.19 -10.58
CA ARG A 63 -20.91 0.95 -9.88
C ARG A 63 -21.58 2.28 -10.22
N ARG A 64 -21.94 2.50 -11.48
CA ARG A 64 -22.69 3.68 -11.91
C ARG A 64 -24.03 3.77 -11.17
N ARG A 65 -24.79 2.67 -11.16
CA ARG A 65 -26.09 2.61 -10.49
C ARG A 65 -25.96 2.92 -9.01
N ASP A 66 -25.00 2.31 -8.32
CA ASP A 66 -24.79 2.53 -6.88
C ASP A 66 -24.49 4.00 -6.55
N LEU A 67 -23.69 4.67 -7.39
CA LEU A 67 -23.37 6.09 -7.21
C LEU A 67 -24.57 6.98 -7.49
N GLU A 68 -25.28 6.75 -8.60
CA GLU A 68 -26.46 7.52 -8.98
C GLU A 68 -27.60 7.36 -7.97
N GLU A 69 -27.83 6.16 -7.45
CA GLU A 69 -28.79 5.89 -6.35
C GLU A 69 -28.39 6.61 -5.06
N GLY A 70 -27.09 6.79 -4.82
CA GLY A 70 -26.54 7.59 -3.72
C GLY A 70 -26.54 9.10 -3.95
N GLY A 71 -27.01 9.59 -5.11
CA GLY A 71 -26.96 11.02 -5.47
C GLY A 71 -25.57 11.52 -5.85
N LEU A 72 -24.64 10.62 -6.16
CA LEU A 72 -23.27 10.90 -6.57
C LEU A 72 -23.17 10.89 -8.11
N LEU A 73 -22.18 11.60 -8.66
CA LEU A 73 -22.03 11.76 -10.10
C LEU A 73 -20.75 11.07 -10.61
N PRO A 74 -20.88 9.95 -11.36
CA PRO A 74 -19.75 9.37 -12.08
C PRO A 74 -19.11 10.37 -13.05
N LEU A 75 -17.79 10.57 -12.97
CA LEU A 75 -17.05 11.48 -13.86
C LEU A 75 -16.21 10.74 -14.90
N TRP A 76 -16.08 9.41 -14.78
CA TRP A 76 -15.15 8.63 -15.59
C TRP A 76 -15.54 8.47 -17.07
N ASP A 77 -16.76 8.85 -17.47
CA ASP A 77 -17.22 8.82 -18.86
C ASP A 77 -17.20 10.22 -19.53
N GLU A 78 -16.79 11.25 -18.79
CA GLU A 78 -16.70 12.63 -19.30
C GLU A 78 -15.47 12.80 -20.21
N ALA A 79 -15.63 13.49 -21.34
CA ALA A 79 -14.54 13.64 -22.31
C ALA A 79 -13.43 14.59 -21.82
N GLU A 80 -13.79 15.59 -21.02
CA GLU A 80 -12.91 16.65 -20.56
C GLU A 80 -12.89 16.72 -19.02
N VAL A 81 -12.02 17.57 -18.48
CA VAL A 81 -12.01 17.88 -17.05
C VAL A 81 -13.31 18.60 -16.69
N THR A 82 -14.00 18.11 -15.67
CA THR A 82 -15.30 18.63 -15.24
C THR A 82 -15.16 19.85 -14.34
N SER A 83 -16.23 20.64 -14.20
CA SER A 83 -16.24 21.76 -13.26
C SER A 83 -16.07 21.30 -11.81
N TYR A 84 -16.57 20.11 -11.45
CA TYR A 84 -16.40 19.52 -10.12
C TYR A 84 -14.93 19.26 -9.81
N GLU A 85 -14.20 18.68 -10.75
CA GLU A 85 -12.76 18.44 -10.62
C GLU A 85 -12.00 19.77 -10.49
N LEU A 86 -12.32 20.77 -11.31
CA LEU A 86 -11.65 22.08 -11.23
C LEU A 86 -11.97 22.84 -9.93
N GLU A 87 -13.17 22.66 -9.37
CA GLU A 87 -13.55 23.23 -8.08
C GLU A 87 -12.79 22.56 -6.93
N ASP A 88 -12.78 21.23 -6.90
CA ASP A 88 -12.05 20.44 -5.89
C ASP A 88 -10.54 20.74 -5.93
N GLU A 89 -9.93 20.80 -7.13
CA GLU A 89 -8.52 21.17 -7.32
C GLU A 89 -8.22 22.58 -6.75
N ARG A 90 -9.17 23.52 -6.84
CA ARG A 90 -9.00 24.88 -6.33
C ARG A 90 -9.16 24.93 -4.81
N GLU A 91 -10.15 24.22 -4.27
CA GLU A 91 -10.40 24.15 -2.84
C GLU A 91 -9.25 23.45 -2.09
N PHE A 92 -8.76 22.36 -2.66
CA PHE A 92 -7.70 21.53 -2.09
C PHE A 92 -6.35 21.71 -2.79
N ALA A 93 -6.07 22.91 -3.32
CA ALA A 93 -4.87 23.21 -4.11
C ALA A 93 -3.56 22.83 -3.39
N SER A 94 -3.49 22.97 -2.07
CA SER A 94 -2.33 22.55 -1.28
C SER A 94 -2.13 21.04 -1.24
N LEU A 95 -3.22 20.25 -1.18
CA LEU A 95 -3.17 18.79 -1.24
C LEU A 95 -2.77 18.31 -2.63
N VAL A 96 -3.33 18.93 -3.68
CA VAL A 96 -2.94 18.65 -5.08
C VAL A 96 -1.45 18.94 -5.30
N GLN A 97 -0.97 20.10 -4.82
CA GLN A 97 0.45 20.43 -4.91
C GLN A 97 1.33 19.44 -4.14
N THR A 98 0.89 19.00 -2.96
CA THR A 98 1.59 17.98 -2.16
C THR A 98 1.67 16.65 -2.91
N GLY A 99 0.57 16.21 -3.54
CA GLY A 99 0.56 15.02 -4.40
C GLY A 99 1.53 15.14 -5.58
N ASN A 100 1.59 16.31 -6.22
CA ASN A 100 2.54 16.59 -7.30
C ASN A 100 4.00 16.56 -6.81
N ASP A 101 4.27 17.17 -5.65
CA ASP A 101 5.60 17.17 -5.02
C ASP A 101 6.05 15.73 -4.68
N LEU A 102 5.11 14.83 -4.37
CA LEU A 102 5.36 13.40 -4.08
C LEU A 102 5.27 12.47 -5.31
N ALA A 103 4.92 12.98 -6.49
CA ALA A 103 4.67 12.13 -7.67
C ALA A 103 5.91 11.34 -8.11
N TRP A 104 7.10 11.96 -8.03
CA TRP A 104 8.36 11.30 -8.34
C TRP A 104 8.60 10.09 -7.43
N LEU A 105 8.19 10.20 -6.16
CA LEU A 105 8.36 9.19 -5.16
C LEU A 105 7.42 8.00 -5.42
N GLY A 106 6.13 8.27 -5.62
CA GLY A 106 5.16 7.22 -5.95
C GLY A 106 5.53 6.47 -7.22
N SER A 107 5.91 7.21 -8.26
CA SER A 107 6.38 6.64 -9.52
C SER A 107 7.67 5.82 -9.33
N GLY A 108 8.60 6.32 -8.52
CA GLY A 108 9.88 5.67 -8.21
C GLY A 108 9.71 4.37 -7.44
N LEU A 109 8.86 4.36 -6.42
CA LEU A 109 8.52 3.20 -5.59
C LEU A 109 7.78 2.12 -6.40
N LEU A 110 6.83 2.50 -7.25
CA LEU A 110 6.10 1.53 -8.09
C LEU A 110 7.04 0.73 -9.00
N ARG A 111 8.03 1.39 -9.61
CA ARG A 111 9.04 0.72 -10.45
C ARG A 111 9.98 -0.21 -9.65
N ARG A 112 9.97 -0.08 -8.33
CA ARG A 112 10.84 -0.79 -7.37
C ARG A 112 10.04 -1.58 -6.36
N ILE A 113 8.78 -1.90 -6.67
CA ILE A 113 7.89 -2.64 -5.77
C ILE A 113 8.48 -4.00 -5.38
N ALA A 114 9.31 -4.58 -6.26
CA ALA A 114 10.08 -5.79 -5.98
C ALA A 114 11.00 -5.66 -4.76
N ILE A 115 11.43 -4.45 -4.37
CA ILE A 115 12.23 -4.25 -3.16
C ILE A 115 11.42 -4.63 -1.92
N PHE A 116 10.16 -4.19 -1.85
CA PHE A 116 9.23 -4.56 -0.79
C PHE A 116 8.98 -6.06 -0.76
N GLN A 117 8.81 -6.68 -1.92
CA GLN A 117 8.57 -8.11 -1.97
C GLN A 117 9.80 -8.96 -1.62
N ASN A 118 11.03 -8.54 -1.95
CA ASN A 118 12.21 -9.40 -1.87
C ASN A 118 13.15 -9.10 -0.70
N PHE A 119 13.14 -7.87 -0.20
CA PHE A 119 14.08 -7.42 0.84
C PHE A 119 13.37 -6.96 2.12
N SER A 120 12.04 -7.01 2.17
CA SER A 120 11.26 -6.87 3.40
C SER A 120 10.90 -8.24 3.97
N THR A 121 10.77 -8.31 5.29
CA THR A 121 10.17 -9.44 6.01
C THR A 121 8.70 -9.20 6.39
N ALA A 122 8.13 -8.07 5.95
CA ALA A 122 6.75 -7.73 6.23
C ALA A 122 5.77 -8.62 5.43
N TYR A 123 4.75 -9.14 6.11
CA TYR A 123 3.63 -9.84 5.47
C TYR A 123 2.48 -8.89 5.12
N SER A 124 2.48 -7.68 5.66
CA SER A 124 1.54 -6.62 5.31
C SER A 124 2.25 -5.28 5.17
N THR A 125 1.88 -4.51 4.15
CA THR A 125 2.34 -3.14 3.94
C THR A 125 1.12 -2.24 3.82
N ARG A 126 1.08 -1.19 4.63
CA ARG A 126 0.04 -0.15 4.60
C ARG A 126 0.70 1.17 4.32
N SER A 127 0.04 2.05 3.57
CA SER A 127 0.59 3.37 3.28
C SER A 127 -0.47 4.45 3.21
N TRP A 128 -0.11 5.66 3.58
CA TRP A 128 -0.94 6.85 3.46
C TRP A 128 -0.07 8.11 3.43
N ILE A 129 -0.64 9.22 2.99
CA ILE A 129 0.03 10.52 2.99
C ILE A 129 -0.52 11.35 4.15
N THR A 130 0.35 12.07 4.86
CA THR A 130 -0.03 13.03 5.90
C THR A 130 0.87 14.26 5.76
N GLY A 131 0.30 15.39 5.35
CA GLY A 131 1.11 16.55 4.96
C GLY A 131 2.06 16.16 3.81
N ASP A 132 3.32 16.55 3.91
CA ASP A 132 4.39 16.25 2.95
C ASP A 132 5.10 14.91 3.19
N GLU A 133 4.59 14.09 4.12
CA GLU A 133 5.12 12.77 4.44
C GLU A 133 4.27 11.66 3.83
N TRP A 134 4.91 10.76 3.07
CA TRP A 134 4.33 9.47 2.71
C TRP A 134 4.79 8.40 3.68
N ILE A 135 3.84 7.87 4.44
CA ILE A 135 4.10 6.91 5.50
C ILE A 135 3.85 5.50 4.98
N PHE A 136 4.80 4.60 5.24
CA PHE A 136 4.73 3.16 5.00
C PHE A 136 4.85 2.42 6.33
N GLU A 137 3.84 1.63 6.68
CA GLU A 137 3.89 0.67 7.78
C GLU A 137 4.11 -0.74 7.23
N LEU A 138 5.21 -1.36 7.66
CA LEU A 138 5.66 -2.69 7.28
C LEU A 138 5.46 -3.61 8.50
N ASP A 139 4.37 -4.36 8.50
CA ASP A 139 4.01 -5.26 9.61
C ASP A 139 4.70 -6.62 9.45
N THR A 140 5.54 -6.95 10.43
CA THR A 140 6.35 -8.17 10.50
C THR A 140 5.90 -9.03 11.67
N HIS A 141 5.84 -10.34 11.44
CA HIS A 141 5.45 -11.28 12.49
C HIS A 141 6.51 -11.33 13.60
N ARG A 142 6.06 -11.49 14.85
CA ARG A 142 6.94 -11.51 16.03
C ARG A 142 8.08 -12.55 16.00
N ASP A 143 7.93 -13.62 15.25
CA ASP A 143 8.95 -14.68 15.16
C ASP A 143 9.94 -14.46 14.00
N VAL A 144 9.81 -13.34 13.28
CA VAL A 144 10.62 -12.97 12.12
C VAL A 144 11.42 -11.69 12.44
N PRO A 145 12.72 -11.63 12.06
CA PRO A 145 13.50 -10.40 12.22
C PRO A 145 12.96 -9.27 11.33
N LEU A 146 13.08 -8.02 11.79
CA LEU A 146 12.61 -6.85 11.02
C LEU A 146 13.44 -6.58 9.76
N ASP A 147 14.73 -6.94 9.76
CA ASP A 147 15.70 -6.76 8.67
C ASP A 147 15.66 -5.38 7.99
N HIS A 148 15.40 -4.33 8.77
CA HIS A 148 15.20 -2.98 8.23
C HIS A 148 16.43 -2.44 7.49
N ASP A 149 17.64 -2.78 7.94
CA ASP A 149 18.88 -2.31 7.31
C ASP A 149 19.01 -2.88 5.89
N ALA A 150 18.74 -4.17 5.70
CA ALA A 150 18.78 -4.81 4.39
C ALA A 150 17.74 -4.21 3.42
N PHE A 151 16.53 -3.91 3.91
CA PHE A 151 15.52 -3.22 3.13
C PHE A 151 15.95 -1.81 2.75
N LEU A 152 16.42 -1.02 3.72
CA LEU A 152 16.80 0.38 3.52
C LEU A 152 18.02 0.51 2.59
N ASP A 153 19.00 -0.37 2.72
CA ASP A 153 20.16 -0.42 1.83
C ASP A 153 19.74 -0.64 0.37
N ARG A 154 18.77 -1.52 0.12
CA ARG A 154 18.24 -1.74 -1.23
C ARG A 154 17.37 -0.61 -1.71
N LEU A 155 16.54 -0.04 -0.85
CA LEU A 155 15.72 1.11 -1.18
C LEU A 155 16.58 2.34 -1.53
N MET A 156 17.78 2.48 -0.95
CA MET A 156 18.71 3.59 -1.18
C MET A 156 19.87 3.25 -2.13
N ASP A 157 19.87 2.04 -2.72
CA ASP A 157 20.88 1.57 -3.66
C ASP A 157 21.01 2.54 -4.85
N GLU A 158 22.24 2.82 -5.29
CA GLU A 158 22.50 3.86 -6.31
C GLU A 158 21.99 3.49 -7.70
N ILE A 159 21.88 2.20 -8.00
CA ILE A 159 21.49 1.69 -9.32
C ILE A 159 20.03 1.27 -9.29
N TRP A 160 19.66 0.48 -8.28
CA TRP A 160 18.36 -0.18 -8.21
C TRP A 160 17.38 0.51 -7.27
N GLY A 161 17.88 1.32 -6.35
CA GLY A 161 17.10 2.05 -5.36
C GLY A 161 16.68 3.43 -5.84
N LEU A 162 16.23 4.24 -4.88
CA LEU A 162 15.88 5.64 -5.04
C LEU A 162 17.01 6.52 -4.51
N PRO A 163 17.17 7.74 -5.05
CA PRO A 163 18.17 8.71 -4.62
C PRO A 163 17.79 9.32 -3.26
N LEU A 164 17.70 8.49 -2.24
CA LEU A 164 17.27 8.83 -0.88
C LEU A 164 18.47 8.86 0.08
N ARG A 165 18.27 9.54 1.21
CA ARG A 165 19.15 9.53 2.38
C ARG A 165 18.31 9.51 3.65
N ILE A 166 18.79 8.83 4.69
CA ILE A 166 18.16 8.85 6.01
C ILE A 166 18.44 10.21 6.67
N THR A 167 17.40 10.90 7.11
CA THR A 167 17.52 12.17 7.84
C THR A 167 17.21 12.02 9.32
N ARG A 168 16.37 11.06 9.71
CA ARG A 168 16.09 10.73 11.12
C ARG A 168 15.89 9.23 11.28
N ARG A 169 16.30 8.70 12.44
CA ARG A 169 16.18 7.29 12.82
C ARG A 169 15.72 7.16 14.27
N TYR A 170 14.73 6.31 14.48
CA TYR A 170 14.29 5.83 15.78
C TYR A 170 14.25 4.31 15.73
N CYS A 171 15.14 3.63 16.46
CA CYS A 171 15.32 2.19 16.35
C CYS A 171 15.38 1.56 17.74
N ASP A 172 14.41 0.70 18.02
CA ASP A 172 14.23 0.01 19.30
C ASP A 172 14.61 -1.47 19.22
N CYS A 173 15.36 -1.89 18.19
CA CYS A 173 15.76 -3.30 18.03
C CYS A 173 16.59 -3.85 19.21
N SER A 174 17.30 -2.99 19.95
CA SER A 174 18.02 -3.41 21.17
C SER A 174 17.09 -3.81 22.33
N LEU A 175 15.80 -3.49 22.24
CA LEU A 175 14.77 -3.82 23.24
C LEU A 175 13.99 -5.09 22.86
N LEU A 176 14.35 -5.75 21.74
CA LEU A 176 13.75 -7.02 21.34
C LEU A 176 14.00 -8.07 22.43
N GLY A 177 12.90 -8.56 23.03
CA GLY A 177 12.92 -9.57 24.09
C GLY A 177 12.70 -9.05 25.51
N THR A 178 12.70 -7.73 25.76
CA THR A 178 12.61 -7.18 27.13
C THR A 178 11.22 -6.75 27.60
N GLY A 179 10.17 -6.79 26.76
CA GLY A 179 8.86 -6.24 27.15
C GLY A 179 7.69 -6.62 26.24
N ARG A 180 6.48 -6.62 26.84
CA ARG A 180 5.21 -7.16 26.33
C ARG A 180 4.58 -6.28 25.24
N ARG A 181 4.27 -6.88 24.08
CA ARG A 181 3.46 -6.40 22.95
C ARG A 181 4.06 -5.25 22.11
N GLY A 182 4.42 -5.57 20.87
CA GLY A 182 4.61 -4.60 19.78
C GLY A 182 5.88 -3.74 19.88
N TYR A 183 6.67 -3.66 18.81
CA TYR A 183 7.79 -2.70 18.68
C TYR A 183 7.74 -2.05 17.30
N GLN A 184 8.32 -0.84 17.19
CA GLN A 184 8.40 -0.13 15.93
C GLN A 184 9.77 0.54 15.76
N CYS A 185 10.44 0.31 14.64
CA CYS A 185 11.54 1.15 14.19
C CYS A 185 11.06 2.10 13.09
N THR A 186 11.43 3.37 13.15
CA THR A 186 10.96 4.41 12.24
C THR A 186 12.14 5.15 11.61
N PHE A 187 12.11 5.26 10.29
CA PHE A 187 13.13 5.92 9.50
C PHE A 187 12.47 7.00 8.63
N TYR A 188 13.08 8.18 8.63
CA TYR A 188 12.69 9.28 7.77
C TYR A 188 13.72 9.40 6.66
N LEU A 189 13.26 9.37 5.41
CA LEU A 189 14.08 9.48 4.23
C LEU A 189 13.64 10.66 3.39
N GLU A 190 14.62 11.39 2.88
CA GLU A 190 14.43 12.49 1.95
C GLU A 190 15.29 12.25 0.71
N HIS A 191 15.01 13.00 -0.35
CA HIS A 191 15.85 13.00 -1.54
C HIS A 191 17.29 13.48 -1.20
N ARG A 192 18.30 12.93 -1.91
CA ARG A 192 19.72 13.30 -1.73
C ARG A 192 19.99 14.76 -2.14
N HIS A 193 19.31 15.24 -3.18
CA HIS A 193 19.27 16.67 -3.54
C HIS A 193 18.26 17.44 -2.68
N PRO A 194 18.67 18.53 -2.01
CA PRO A 194 17.83 19.27 -1.06
C PRO A 194 16.65 20.01 -1.70
N ASP A 195 16.70 20.27 -3.01
CA ASP A 195 15.65 21.00 -3.72
C ASP A 195 14.47 20.12 -4.12
N VAL A 196 14.61 18.79 -3.99
CA VAL A 196 13.54 17.83 -4.29
C VAL A 196 12.75 17.59 -3.03
N ARG A 197 11.47 17.98 -3.06
CA ARG A 197 10.55 17.85 -1.93
C ARG A 197 10.02 16.42 -1.77
N GLY A 198 9.57 16.14 -0.56
CA GLY A 198 8.93 14.89 -0.18
C GLY A 198 9.72 14.09 0.84
N VAL A 199 9.01 13.61 1.86
CA VAL A 199 9.55 12.76 2.92
C VAL A 199 8.90 11.38 2.82
N ILE A 200 9.69 10.32 2.92
CA ILE A 200 9.19 8.97 3.21
C ILE A 200 9.41 8.69 4.68
N GLN A 201 8.37 8.23 5.35
CA GLN A 201 8.51 7.59 6.65
C GLN A 201 8.32 6.07 6.49
N VAL A 202 9.35 5.28 6.78
CA VAL A 202 9.24 3.80 6.80
C VAL A 202 9.21 3.32 8.24
N ARG A 203 8.12 2.67 8.62
CA ARG A 203 7.85 2.15 9.96
C ARG A 203 7.85 0.63 9.93
N PHE A 204 8.89 0.03 10.48
CA PHE A 204 9.00 -1.42 10.65
C PHE A 204 8.34 -1.82 11.95
N ARG A 205 7.18 -2.46 11.86
CA ARG A 205 6.38 -2.90 13.00
C ARG A 205 6.63 -4.37 13.24
N TRP A 206 6.81 -4.73 14.51
CA TRP A 206 7.02 -6.10 14.96
C TRP A 206 5.98 -6.43 16.01
N GLY A 207 5.19 -7.48 15.83
CA GLY A 207 4.13 -7.79 16.78
C GLY A 207 3.28 -8.99 16.40
N ASP A 208 2.14 -9.10 17.09
CA ASP A 208 1.12 -10.10 16.78
C ASP A 208 0.51 -9.81 15.39
N PRO A 209 -0.01 -10.83 14.67
CA PRO A 209 -0.61 -10.65 13.36
C PRO A 209 -1.73 -9.60 13.32
N VAL A 210 -1.70 -8.70 12.35
CA VAL A 210 -2.71 -7.65 12.11
C VAL A 210 -4.02 -8.24 11.59
N TYR A 211 -3.97 -9.39 10.90
CA TYR A 211 -5.13 -10.05 10.29
C TYR A 211 -5.62 -11.28 11.05
N GLY A 212 -5.13 -11.50 12.27
CA GLY A 212 -5.43 -12.69 13.08
C GLY A 212 -4.40 -13.80 12.91
N ASP A 213 -4.48 -14.79 13.79
CA ASP A 213 -3.52 -15.90 13.84
C ASP A 213 -3.58 -16.82 12.60
N ASP A 214 -4.67 -16.77 11.83
CA ASP A 214 -4.92 -17.56 10.61
C ASP A 214 -4.46 -16.87 9.31
N VAL A 215 -3.68 -15.78 9.42
CA VAL A 215 -3.24 -14.99 8.25
C VAL A 215 -2.43 -15.83 7.26
N ARG A 216 -1.64 -16.81 7.73
CA ARG A 216 -0.87 -17.67 6.85
C ARG A 216 -1.78 -18.56 6.03
N GLU A 217 -2.71 -19.26 6.68
CA GLU A 217 -3.68 -20.15 6.04
C GLU A 217 -4.50 -19.40 4.98
N ARG A 218 -4.96 -18.19 5.30
CA ARG A 218 -5.67 -17.34 4.33
C ARG A 218 -4.83 -16.98 3.11
N LEU A 219 -3.54 -16.74 3.28
CA LEU A 219 -2.64 -16.44 2.16
C LEU A 219 -2.30 -17.70 1.36
N GLU A 220 -2.18 -18.86 2.02
CA GLU A 220 -2.06 -20.17 1.36
C GLU A 220 -3.30 -20.46 0.50
N ASP A 221 -4.51 -20.20 1.00
CA ASP A 221 -5.78 -20.34 0.26
C ASP A 221 -5.87 -19.40 -0.96
N LEU A 222 -5.05 -18.35 -0.98
CA LEU A 222 -4.94 -17.39 -2.09
C LEU A 222 -3.79 -17.73 -3.06
N ASP A 223 -3.23 -18.94 -2.97
CA ASP A 223 -2.10 -19.42 -3.76
C ASP A 223 -0.85 -18.50 -3.63
N ALA A 224 -0.62 -17.92 -2.45
CA ALA A 224 0.59 -17.14 -2.22
C ALA A 224 1.85 -18.00 -2.34
N ASP A 225 2.92 -17.38 -2.83
CA ASP A 225 4.23 -18.00 -3.01
C ASP A 225 4.74 -18.60 -1.68
N GLN A 226 5.09 -19.89 -1.71
CA GLN A 226 5.44 -20.62 -0.48
C GLN A 226 6.78 -20.19 0.10
N ASP A 227 7.77 -19.88 -0.75
CA ASP A 227 9.07 -19.41 -0.31
C ASP A 227 8.94 -18.03 0.37
N TRP A 228 8.09 -17.16 -0.17
CA TRP A 228 7.74 -15.88 0.45
C TRP A 228 7.03 -16.10 1.79
N LEU A 229 6.01 -16.96 1.86
CA LEU A 229 5.27 -17.25 3.09
C LEU A 229 6.18 -17.80 4.19
N ASP A 230 7.07 -18.72 3.87
CA ASP A 230 8.02 -19.30 4.82
C ASP A 230 9.01 -18.26 5.36
N ARG A 231 9.31 -17.22 4.58
CA ARG A 231 10.15 -16.11 5.03
C ARG A 231 9.40 -15.13 5.94
N VAL A 232 8.17 -14.74 5.60
CA VAL A 232 7.46 -13.63 6.30
C VAL A 232 6.49 -14.10 7.39
N LEU A 233 6.02 -15.34 7.31
CA LEU A 233 5.08 -15.99 8.22
C LEU A 233 5.48 -17.46 8.41
N PRO A 234 6.67 -17.76 8.98
CA PRO A 234 7.15 -19.12 9.13
C PRO A 234 6.18 -19.96 9.97
N ARG A 235 5.96 -21.21 9.55
CA ARG A 235 5.19 -22.16 10.36
C ARG A 235 5.88 -22.32 11.71
N ARG A 236 5.11 -22.27 12.79
CA ARG A 236 5.64 -22.52 14.13
C ARG A 236 6.26 -23.90 14.18
N SER A 237 7.59 -23.97 14.21
CA SER A 237 8.31 -25.18 14.60
C SER A 237 7.78 -25.58 15.98
N GLY A 238 7.14 -26.74 16.07
CA GLY A 238 6.48 -27.19 17.29
C GLY A 238 7.36 -26.95 18.52
N ARG A 239 6.83 -26.19 19.48
CA ARG A 239 7.43 -26.06 20.80
C ARG A 239 7.58 -27.49 21.35
N PRO A 240 8.78 -27.96 21.76
CA PRO A 240 8.89 -29.25 22.42
C PRO A 240 7.95 -29.20 23.62
N GLY A 241 7.02 -30.15 23.68
CA GLY A 241 6.15 -30.33 24.84
C GLY A 241 7.02 -30.53 26.06
N GLY A 242 7.24 -29.45 26.81
CA GLY A 242 7.80 -29.51 28.15
C GLY A 242 6.78 -30.23 29.01
N SER A 243 6.86 -31.56 29.02
CA SER A 243 6.21 -32.38 30.02
C SER A 243 6.74 -31.93 31.37
N ALA A 244 5.98 -31.07 32.05
CA ALA A 244 6.16 -30.82 33.45
C ALA A 244 5.80 -32.12 34.17
N VAL A 245 6.80 -33.00 34.30
CA VAL A 245 6.75 -34.13 35.22
C VAL A 245 6.53 -33.53 36.60
N ARG A 246 5.29 -33.61 37.08
CA ARG A 246 4.97 -33.43 38.49
C ARG A 246 5.63 -34.58 39.26
N THR A 247 6.84 -34.36 39.75
CA THR A 247 7.35 -35.16 40.85
C THR A 247 6.62 -34.74 42.12
N GLY A 248 5.77 -35.63 42.62
CA GLY A 248 5.13 -35.49 43.91
C GLY A 248 6.16 -35.40 45.04
N GLY A 249 5.84 -34.58 46.03
CA GLY A 249 6.55 -34.52 47.29
C GLY A 249 5.50 -34.45 48.40
N SER A 250 5.18 -35.61 48.96
CA SER A 250 4.45 -35.74 50.21
C SER A 250 5.37 -35.35 51.36
N ARG A 251 4.92 -34.45 52.24
CA ARG A 251 4.93 -34.60 53.71
C ARG A 251 4.19 -33.44 54.36
#